data_AF-A0A354H3C4-F1
#
_entry.id   AF-A0A354H3C4-F1
#
_cell.length_a   1.000
_cell.length_b   1.000
_cell.length_c   1.000
_cell.angle_alpha   90.00
_cell.angle_beta   90.00
_cell.angle_gamma   90.00
#
_symmetry.space_group_name_H-M   'P 1'
#
loop_
_entity.id
_entity.type
_entity.pdbx_description
1 polymer ?
#
loop_
_entity_poly.entity_id
_entity_poly.type
_entity_poly.pdbx_seq_one_letter_code
_entity_poly.pdbx_strand_id
1 'polypeptide(L)'
;ISGIGGPLGFWANEGSSGFFAVLSLLCAIIGGAVLNPLLLPYLPGRAFSIKGFSIGIVIALILLCLRDINLSAWSERAEALAWFLIIPAMSGYLAMNFTGCSTYTSLSGVKREMRWALPLEIVCGSVGVIMWIGAILIA
;
A
#
# COMPACT_ATOMS: atom_id res chain seq x y z
N ILE A 1 -5.03 -17.59 -4.17
CA ILE A 1 -5.92 -16.73 -4.99
C ILE A 1 -5.24 -16.39 -6.32
N SER A 2 -3.94 -16.03 -6.31
CA SER A 2 -3.16 -15.72 -7.51
C SER A 2 -3.00 -16.85 -8.56
N GLY A 3 -3.30 -18.12 -8.25
CA GLY A 3 -3.28 -19.20 -9.25
C GLY A 3 -4.62 -19.51 -9.92
N ILE A 4 -5.76 -19.04 -9.40
CA ILE A 4 -7.10 -19.48 -9.85
C ILE A 4 -7.65 -18.64 -11.02
N GLY A 5 -7.23 -17.38 -11.18
CA GLY A 5 -7.79 -16.46 -12.18
C GLY A 5 -6.74 -15.78 -13.03
N GLY A 6 -6.12 -16.49 -13.97
CA GLY A 6 -5.35 -15.80 -14.99
C GLY A 6 -5.01 -16.67 -16.19
N PRO A 7 -4.37 -16.08 -17.21
CA PRO A 7 -4.41 -16.62 -18.58
C PRO A 7 -3.56 -17.87 -18.80
N LEU A 8 -2.72 -18.25 -17.82
CA LEU A 8 -1.76 -19.35 -17.88
C LEU A 8 -2.05 -20.39 -16.80
N GLY A 9 -1.58 -21.63 -17.01
CA GLY A 9 -1.80 -22.73 -16.08
C GLY A 9 -1.43 -22.40 -14.63
N PHE A 10 -2.22 -22.93 -13.69
CA PHE A 10 -2.21 -22.71 -12.23
C PHE A 10 -0.80 -22.46 -11.66
N TRP A 11 0.16 -23.35 -11.96
CA TRP A 11 1.54 -23.28 -11.48
C TRP A 11 2.37 -22.08 -11.97
N ALA A 12 2.16 -21.63 -13.21
CA ALA A 12 2.87 -20.49 -13.77
C ALA A 12 2.29 -19.16 -13.25
N ASN A 13 0.97 -19.13 -13.04
CA ASN A 13 0.26 -17.95 -12.55
C ASN A 13 0.48 -17.75 -11.04
N GLU A 14 0.56 -18.83 -10.26
CA GLU A 14 0.92 -18.76 -8.84
C GLU A 14 2.34 -18.25 -8.61
N GLY A 15 3.28 -18.65 -9.47
CA GLY A 15 4.69 -18.28 -9.35
C GLY A 15 4.95 -16.79 -9.56
N SER A 16 4.43 -16.19 -10.64
CA SER A 16 4.73 -14.79 -10.97
C SER A 16 3.79 -13.79 -10.27
N SER A 17 2.48 -14.04 -10.34
CA SER A 17 1.46 -13.12 -9.80
C SER A 17 1.40 -13.18 -8.26
N GLY A 18 1.58 -14.37 -7.67
CA GLY A 18 1.66 -14.55 -6.23
C GLY A 18 2.92 -13.96 -5.62
N PHE A 19 4.09 -14.21 -6.24
CA PHE A 19 5.37 -13.67 -5.75
C PHE A 19 5.39 -12.14 -5.74
N PHE A 20 4.85 -11.50 -6.79
CA PHE A 20 4.77 -10.05 -6.83
C PHE A 20 3.84 -9.47 -5.75
N ALA A 21 2.70 -10.12 -5.48
CA ALA A 21 1.79 -9.68 -4.42
C ALA A 21 2.46 -9.72 -3.04
N VAL A 22 3.20 -10.80 -2.76
CA VAL A 22 3.99 -10.94 -1.53
C VAL A 22 5.09 -9.89 -1.45
N LEU A 23 5.82 -9.67 -2.54
CA LEU A 23 6.89 -8.67 -2.60
C LEU A 23 6.34 -7.25 -2.40
N SER A 24 5.20 -6.94 -3.02
CA SER A 24 4.53 -5.64 -2.90
C SER A 24 4.08 -5.37 -1.47
N LEU A 25 3.50 -6.39 -0.80
CA LEU A 25 3.16 -6.31 0.62
C LEU A 25 4.39 -6.13 1.50
N LEU A 26 5.48 -6.88 1.25
CA LEU A 26 6.73 -6.72 2.00
C LEU A 26 7.32 -5.32 1.82
N CYS A 27 7.34 -4.79 0.60
CA CYS A 27 7.78 -3.42 0.33
C CYS A 27 6.89 -2.39 1.03
N ALA A 28 5.57 -2.57 1.05
CA ALA A 28 4.66 -1.70 1.79
C ALA A 28 4.94 -1.72 3.30
N ILE A 29 5.18 -2.91 3.87
CA ILE A 29 5.52 -3.09 5.28
C ILE A 29 6.87 -2.43 5.60
N ILE A 30 7.91 -2.69 4.82
CA ILE A 30 9.24 -2.08 5.01
C ILE A 30 9.15 -0.55 4.87
N GLY A 31 8.34 -0.07 3.93
CA GLY A 31 7.99 1.34 3.76
C GLY A 31 7.44 2.01 5.01
N GLY A 32 6.34 1.45 5.52
CA GLY A 32 5.64 2.01 6.68
C GLY A 32 6.34 1.75 8.02
N ALA A 33 7.00 0.59 8.17
CA ALA A 33 7.57 0.16 9.45
C ALA A 33 9.04 0.52 9.62
N VAL A 34 9.83 0.60 8.54
CA VAL A 34 11.28 0.78 8.63
C VAL A 34 11.69 2.12 8.03
N LEU A 35 11.29 2.40 6.78
CA LEU A 35 11.63 3.64 6.10
C LEU A 35 10.98 4.85 6.76
N ASN A 36 9.73 4.74 7.18
CA ASN A 36 9.04 5.85 7.83
C ASN A 36 9.74 6.33 9.12
N PRO A 37 10.01 5.49 10.15
CA PRO A 37 10.74 5.96 11.34
C PRO A 37 12.17 6.44 11.03
N LEU A 38 12.82 5.86 10.01
CA LEU A 38 14.16 6.26 9.60
C LEU A 38 14.19 7.65 8.95
N LEU A 39 13.17 8.00 8.16
CA LEU A 39 13.05 9.30 7.48
C LEU A 39 12.24 10.34 8.27
N LEU A 40 11.73 10.01 9.45
CA LEU A 40 10.99 10.95 10.32
C LEU A 40 11.65 12.32 10.51
N PRO A 41 12.99 12.45 10.73
CA PRO A 41 13.61 13.75 10.94
C PRO A 41 13.65 14.63 9.67
N TYR A 42 13.54 14.03 8.48
CA TYR A 42 13.63 14.74 7.19
C TYR A 42 12.27 14.94 6.51
N LEU A 43 11.22 14.21 6.92
CA LEU A 43 9.91 14.32 6.30
C LEU A 43 9.14 15.56 6.77
N PRO A 44 8.71 16.44 5.84
CA PRO A 44 7.93 17.62 6.17
C PRO A 44 6.50 17.24 6.57
N GLY A 45 5.96 17.94 7.57
CA GLY A 45 4.57 17.78 8.01
C GLY A 45 4.41 17.45 9.50
N ARG A 46 3.29 17.88 10.09
CA ARG A 46 2.96 17.64 11.50
C ARG A 46 2.35 16.25 11.74
N ALA A 47 1.67 15.69 10.72
CA ALA A 47 0.93 14.44 10.86
C ALA A 47 1.73 13.22 10.42
N PHE A 48 1.71 12.18 11.26
CA PHE A 48 2.45 10.94 11.02
C PHE A 48 1.89 10.13 9.85
N SER A 49 0.57 10.12 9.70
CA SER A 49 -0.12 9.42 8.59
C SER A 49 0.17 10.05 7.23
N ILE A 50 0.27 11.39 7.14
CA ILE A 50 0.63 12.05 5.88
C ILE A 50 2.03 11.65 5.43
N LYS A 51 2.97 11.51 6.37
CA LYS A 51 4.34 11.04 6.09
C LYS A 51 4.33 9.59 5.60
N GLY A 52 3.67 8.69 6.34
CA GLY A 52 3.54 7.29 5.96
C GLY A 52 2.85 7.09 4.61
N PHE A 53 1.80 7.86 4.34
CA PHE A 53 1.07 7.84 3.07
C PHE A 53 1.95 8.31 1.91
N SER A 54 2.74 9.37 2.11
CA SER A 54 3.65 9.88 1.08
C SER A 54 4.74 8.87 0.71
N ILE A 55 5.36 8.20 1.69
CA ILE A 55 6.32 7.10 1.45
C ILE A 55 5.64 5.95 0.73
N GLY A 56 4.43 5.59 1.16
CA GLY A 56 3.66 4.53 0.51
C GLY A 56 3.32 4.84 -0.95
N ILE A 57 3.01 6.10 -1.31
CA ILE A 57 2.83 6.52 -2.71
C ILE A 57 4.12 6.32 -3.50
N VAL A 58 5.26 6.74 -2.95
CA VAL A 58 6.56 6.58 -3.64
C VAL A 58 6.86 5.10 -3.88
N ILE A 59 6.63 4.24 -2.89
CA ILE A 59 6.84 2.79 -3.01
C ILE A 59 5.87 2.18 -4.03
N ALA A 60 4.60 2.61 -4.01
CA ALA A 60 3.62 2.18 -5.00
C ALA A 60 4.05 2.55 -6.42
N LEU A 61 4.51 3.79 -6.63
CA LEU A 61 5.00 4.25 -7.94
C LEU A 61 6.23 3.45 -8.41
N ILE A 62 7.18 3.17 -7.51
CA ILE A 62 8.36 2.36 -7.84
C ILE A 62 7.94 0.95 -8.25
N LEU A 63 7.04 0.31 -7.49
CA LEU A 63 6.54 -1.03 -7.80
C LEU A 63 5.76 -1.08 -9.10
N LEU A 64 4.93 -0.05 -9.38
CA LEU A 64 4.21 0.07 -10.65
C LEU A 64 5.18 0.24 -11.84
N CYS A 65 6.25 1.02 -11.67
CA CYS A 65 7.28 1.23 -12.68
C CYS A 65 8.07 -0.06 -12.95
N LEU A 66 8.44 -0.80 -11.89
CA LEU A 66 9.18 -2.07 -11.99
C LEU A 66 8.36 -3.22 -12.60
N ARG A 67 7.02 -3.17 -12.53
CA ARG A 67 6.16 -4.22 -13.07
C ARG A 67 5.92 -4.11 -14.58
N ASP A 68 6.39 -3.05 -15.24
CA ASP A 68 6.28 -2.89 -16.70
C ASP A 68 4.83 -3.11 -17.19
N ILE A 69 3.87 -2.46 -16.50
CA ILE A 69 2.44 -2.70 -16.67
C ILE A 69 2.04 -2.35 -18.10
N ASN A 70 1.55 -3.34 -18.85
CA ASN A 70 0.94 -3.08 -20.13
C ASN A 70 -0.46 -2.54 -19.88
N LEU A 71 -0.57 -1.21 -19.90
CA LEU A 71 -1.84 -0.47 -19.83
C LEU A 71 -2.81 -0.82 -20.98
N SER A 72 -2.60 -1.85 -21.78
CA SER A 72 -3.52 -2.30 -22.82
C SER A 72 -4.69 -3.11 -22.26
N ALA A 73 -4.48 -3.88 -21.17
CA ALA A 73 -5.51 -4.71 -20.57
C ALA A 73 -6.24 -3.99 -19.42
N TRP A 74 -7.58 -4.08 -19.41
CA TRP A 74 -8.41 -3.52 -18.33
C TRP A 74 -8.13 -4.16 -16.97
N SER A 75 -7.79 -5.45 -16.95
CA SER A 75 -7.43 -6.15 -15.72
C SER A 75 -6.13 -5.63 -15.09
N GLU A 76 -5.08 -5.44 -15.90
CA GLU A 76 -3.79 -4.90 -15.42
C GLU A 76 -3.91 -3.47 -14.87
N ARG A 77 -4.75 -2.63 -15.51
CA ARG A 77 -5.07 -1.28 -15.01
C ARG A 77 -5.76 -1.32 -13.64
N ALA A 78 -6.74 -2.21 -13.48
CA ALA A 78 -7.46 -2.37 -12.22
C ALA A 78 -6.55 -2.90 -11.10
N GLU A 79 -5.65 -3.84 -11.41
CA GLU A 79 -4.65 -4.35 -10.48
C GLU A 79 -3.68 -3.26 -10.03
N ALA A 80 -3.19 -2.44 -10.96
CA ALA A 80 -2.31 -1.31 -10.69
C ALA A 80 -2.94 -0.27 -9.75
N LEU A 81 -4.19 0.12 -10.03
CA LEU A 81 -4.96 1.01 -9.18
C LEU A 81 -5.18 0.42 -7.79
N ALA A 82 -5.50 -0.87 -7.70
CA ALA A 82 -5.68 -1.56 -6.43
C ALA A 82 -4.42 -1.49 -5.55
N TRP A 83 -3.25 -1.84 -6.10
CA TRP A 83 -1.99 -1.76 -5.36
C TRP A 83 -1.62 -0.32 -4.99
N PHE A 84 -1.94 0.65 -5.84
CA PHE A 84 -1.76 2.07 -5.55
C PHE A 84 -2.64 2.57 -4.39
N LEU A 85 -3.79 1.93 -4.13
CA LEU A 85 -4.64 2.24 -2.98
C LEU A 85 -4.20 1.50 -1.70
N ILE A 86 -3.79 0.23 -1.84
CA ILE A 86 -3.42 -0.64 -0.70
C ILE A 86 -2.10 -0.20 -0.06
N ILE A 87 -1.06 0.05 -0.86
CA ILE A 87 0.30 0.31 -0.35
C ILE A 87 0.36 1.60 0.49
N PRO A 88 -0.18 2.75 0.04
CA PRO A 88 -0.20 3.96 0.84
C PRO A 88 -1.07 3.87 2.09
N ALA A 89 -2.21 3.17 2.02
CA ALA A 89 -3.08 2.95 3.17
C ALA A 89 -2.37 2.12 4.25
N MET A 90 -1.70 1.04 3.86
CA MET A 90 -0.91 0.20 4.77
C MET A 90 0.27 0.95 5.37
N SER A 91 1.02 1.70 4.54
CA SER A 91 2.17 2.49 4.99
C SER A 91 1.76 3.63 5.94
N GLY A 92 0.66 4.33 5.67
CA GLY A 92 0.07 5.35 6.53
C GLY A 92 -0.36 4.80 7.90
N TYR A 93 -1.02 3.65 7.91
CA TYR A 93 -1.43 2.98 9.13
C TYR A 93 -0.23 2.51 9.96
N LEU A 94 0.77 1.89 9.31
CA LEU A 94 2.02 1.48 9.98
C LEU A 94 2.76 2.68 10.56
N ALA A 95 2.79 3.81 9.86
CA ALA A 95 3.38 5.03 10.36
C ALA A 95 2.71 5.52 11.65
N MET A 96 1.37 5.44 11.74
CA MET A 96 0.66 5.81 12.96
C MET A 96 1.01 4.95 14.17
N ASN A 97 1.49 3.70 13.98
CA ASN A 97 1.90 2.87 15.12
C ASN A 97 3.14 3.43 15.86
N PHE A 98 3.88 4.36 15.27
CA PHE A 98 5.04 5.02 15.90
C PHE A 98 4.69 6.27 16.72
N THR A 99 3.42 6.67 16.79
CA THR A 99 2.99 7.85 17.57
C THR A 99 3.21 7.72 19.09
N GLY A 100 3.53 6.51 19.59
CA GLY A 100 3.86 6.24 20.99
C GLY A 100 5.36 6.19 21.32
N CYS A 101 6.24 6.17 20.31
CA CYS A 101 7.69 6.03 20.50
C CYS A 101 8.47 7.31 20.18
N SER A 102 7.79 8.35 19.68
CA SER A 102 8.44 9.58 19.22
C SER A 102 8.08 10.76 20.12
N THR A 103 9.05 11.65 20.38
CA THR A 103 8.86 12.88 21.16
C THR A 103 8.10 13.98 20.40
N TYR A 104 7.67 13.71 19.17
CA TYR A 104 7.13 14.69 18.24
C TYR A 104 5.62 14.90 18.35
N THR A 105 4.87 14.04 19.04
CA THR A 105 3.39 14.09 19.05
C THR A 105 2.79 14.02 20.45
N SER A 106 1.79 14.88 20.72
CA SER A 106 0.95 14.80 21.93
C SER A 106 -0.25 13.87 21.70
N LEU A 107 -0.69 13.19 22.76
CA LEU A 107 -1.78 12.21 22.75
C LEU A 107 -3.10 12.79 22.18
N SER A 108 -3.36 14.08 22.43
CA SER A 108 -4.53 14.79 21.88
C SER A 108 -4.41 15.11 20.40
N GLY A 109 -3.20 15.39 19.89
CA GLY A 109 -2.93 15.61 18.47
C GLY A 109 -3.12 14.33 17.65
N VAL A 110 -2.58 13.22 18.15
CA VAL A 110 -2.72 11.88 17.51
C VAL A 110 -4.17 11.45 17.46
N LYS A 111 -4.93 11.63 18.54
CA LYS A 111 -6.37 11.27 18.57
C LYS A 111 -7.18 12.07 17.56
N ARG A 112 -6.76 13.31 17.28
CA ARG A 112 -7.36 14.12 16.21
C ARG A 112 -6.98 13.55 14.85
N GLU A 113 -5.71 13.26 14.60
CA GLU A 113 -5.20 12.65 13.36
C GLU A 113 -5.90 11.33 13.01
N MET A 114 -5.94 10.42 13.98
CA MET A 114 -6.58 9.12 13.86
C MET A 114 -8.06 9.21 13.44
N ARG A 115 -8.80 10.24 13.89
CA ARG A 115 -10.24 10.34 13.59
C ARG A 115 -10.53 10.52 12.09
N TRP A 116 -9.64 11.14 11.33
CA TRP A 116 -9.83 11.36 9.89
C TRP A 116 -8.98 10.45 9.02
N ALA A 117 -7.77 10.10 9.46
CA ALA A 117 -6.87 9.31 8.63
C ALA A 117 -7.15 7.80 8.67
N LEU A 118 -7.53 7.22 9.83
CA LEU A 118 -7.93 5.80 9.90
C LEU A 118 -9.10 5.44 8.98
N PRO A 119 -10.24 6.17 8.99
CA PRO A 119 -11.34 5.81 8.10
C PRO A 119 -10.93 5.93 6.63
N LEU A 120 -10.07 6.90 6.27
CA LEU A 120 -9.56 7.03 4.91
C LEU A 120 -8.67 5.83 4.52
N GLU A 121 -7.75 5.42 5.40
CA GLU A 121 -6.88 4.25 5.19
C GLU A 121 -7.71 2.96 5.05
N ILE A 122 -8.75 2.78 5.87
CA ILE A 122 -9.66 1.63 5.80
C ILE A 122 -10.45 1.64 4.48
N VAL A 123 -10.96 2.79 4.06
CA VAL A 123 -11.69 2.93 2.79
C VAL A 123 -10.77 2.65 1.60
N CYS A 124 -9.56 3.24 1.58
CA CYS A 124 -8.59 2.98 0.52
C CYS A 124 -8.16 1.51 0.48
N GLY A 125 -7.86 0.91 1.63
CA GLY A 125 -7.47 -0.50 1.73
C GLY A 125 -8.58 -1.45 1.27
N SER A 126 -9.81 -1.23 1.73
CA SER A 126 -10.97 -2.07 1.35
C SER A 126 -11.33 -1.94 -0.12
N VAL A 127 -11.38 -0.72 -0.67
CA VAL A 127 -11.61 -0.48 -2.10
C VAL A 127 -10.50 -1.11 -2.94
N GLY A 128 -9.24 -0.97 -2.53
CA GLY A 128 -8.10 -1.59 -3.20
C GLY A 128 -8.19 -3.12 -3.21
N VAL A 129 -8.55 -3.77 -2.11
CA VAL A 129 -8.74 -5.23 -2.06
C VAL A 129 -9.87 -5.68 -2.98
N ILE A 130 -11.00 -4.97 -2.99
CA ILE A 130 -12.13 -5.28 -3.88
C ILE A 130 -11.71 -5.15 -5.35
N MET A 131 -11.00 -4.08 -5.71
CA MET A 131 -10.48 -3.89 -7.07
C MET A 131 -9.47 -4.98 -7.45
N TRP A 132 -8.60 -5.41 -6.54
CA TRP A 132 -7.62 -6.47 -6.79
C TRP A 132 -8.31 -7.81 -7.06
N ILE A 133 -9.31 -8.17 -6.26
CA ILE A 133 -10.11 -9.39 -6.47
C ILE A 133 -10.88 -9.30 -7.80
N GLY A 134 -11.45 -8.14 -8.11
CA GLY A 134 -12.13 -7.88 -9.38
C GLY A 134 -11.21 -8.03 -10.59
N ALA A 135 -9.97 -7.52 -10.49
CA ALA A 135 -8.97 -7.67 -11.54
C ALA A 135 -8.63 -9.15 -11.80
N ILE A 136 -8.44 -9.94 -10.73
CA ILE A 136 -8.18 -11.39 -10.84
C ILE A 136 -9.35 -12.15 -11.46
N LEU A 137 -10.60 -11.74 -11.19
CA LEU A 137 -11.79 -12.37 -11.77
C LEU A 137 -11.98 -12.05 -13.27
N ILE A 138 -11.46 -10.91 -13.73
CA ILE A 138 -11.60 -10.43 -15.11
C ILE A 138 -10.40 -10.85 -15.99
N ALA A 139 -9.26 -11.16 -15.38
CA ALA A 139 -8.05 -11.68 -16.03
C ALA A 139 -8.22 -13.12 -16.53
#